data_AF-A0A258B5W2-F1
#
_entry.id   AF-A0A258B5W2-F1
#
_cell.length_a   1.000
_cell.length_b   1.000
_cell.length_c   1.000
_cell.angle_alpha   90.00
_cell.angle_beta   90.00
_cell.angle_gamma   90.00
#
_symmetry.space_group_name_H-M   'P 1'
#
loop_
_entity.id
_entity.type
_entity.pdbx_description
1 polymer ?
#
loop_
_entity_poly.entity_id
_entity_poly.type
_entity_poly.pdbx_seq_one_letter_code
_entity_poly.pdbx_strand_id
1 'polypeptide(L)'
;MSASDINPTLLDFDLPSQVVVKVAVLAPVAEVLDYVVPDGMTLDIGDHVMVPLAHHKVRGVVTALEVAGSTGFKLKPVAAKIDDLPVSKASLEFWLWAAGWTLTPQGVFLNGCIGALKTPKAQVKQAYVLTGAQPAKLTKARERVMEQAVVSLSLTDLSQAAGVS
;
A
#
# COMPACT_ATOMS: atom_id res chain seq x y z
N MET A 1 47.62 -19.74 -53.15
CA MET A 1 47.97 -19.44 -51.75
C MET A 1 47.72 -17.97 -51.48
N SER A 2 46.53 -17.64 -50.99
CA SER A 2 46.35 -16.68 -49.89
C SER A 2 44.94 -16.88 -49.34
N ALA A 3 44.89 -17.20 -48.05
CA ALA A 3 43.75 -17.54 -47.22
C ALA A 3 42.81 -16.33 -47.07
N SER A 4 41.56 -16.42 -47.52
CA SER A 4 40.36 -16.64 -46.69
C SER A 4 40.11 -15.56 -45.62
N ASP A 5 39.07 -14.75 -45.89
CA ASP A 5 37.97 -14.42 -44.99
C ASP A 5 38.29 -13.98 -43.56
N ILE A 6 38.17 -12.66 -43.29
CA ILE A 6 37.59 -12.18 -42.03
C ILE A 6 36.70 -10.97 -42.34
N ASN A 7 35.41 -11.24 -42.47
CA ASN A 7 34.34 -10.27 -42.24
C ASN A 7 33.99 -10.33 -40.74
N PRO A 8 34.14 -9.26 -39.95
CA PRO A 8 33.51 -9.19 -38.64
C PRO A 8 32.24 -8.34 -38.75
N THR A 9 31.18 -8.93 -39.30
CA THR A 9 29.83 -8.64 -38.80
C THR A 9 29.72 -9.31 -37.44
N LEU A 10 28.99 -8.70 -36.51
CA LEU A 10 28.70 -9.11 -35.12
C LEU A 10 29.50 -8.34 -34.05
N LEU A 11 28.96 -7.19 -33.67
CA LEU A 11 28.66 -6.86 -32.27
C LEU A 11 27.46 -5.90 -32.28
N ASP A 12 26.33 -6.37 -32.80
CA ASP A 12 25.04 -5.90 -32.30
C ASP A 12 24.99 -6.38 -30.85
N PHE A 13 25.41 -5.52 -29.92
CA PHE A 13 25.05 -5.68 -28.52
C PHE A 13 23.54 -5.45 -28.43
N ASP A 14 22.77 -6.48 -28.79
CA ASP A 14 21.38 -6.63 -28.38
C ASP A 14 21.41 -6.85 -26.85
N LEU A 15 21.71 -5.77 -26.12
CA LEU A 15 21.54 -5.74 -24.69
C LEU A 15 20.03 -5.92 -24.49
N PRO A 16 19.60 -6.90 -23.67
CA PRO A 16 18.18 -7.06 -23.41
C PRO A 16 17.65 -5.71 -22.95
N SER A 17 16.74 -5.14 -23.74
CA SER A 17 16.13 -3.84 -23.47
C SER A 17 15.34 -3.97 -22.17
N GLN A 18 16.01 -3.69 -21.05
CA GLN A 18 15.47 -4.00 -19.75
C GLN A 18 14.50 -2.90 -19.36
N VAL A 19 13.27 -3.28 -19.03
CA VAL A 19 12.27 -2.31 -18.59
C VAL A 19 12.64 -1.83 -17.19
N VAL A 20 12.77 -0.52 -17.04
CA VAL A 20 13.01 0.16 -15.78
C VAL A 20 11.75 0.93 -15.39
N VAL A 21 11.44 0.90 -14.11
CA VAL A 21 10.30 1.62 -13.54
C VAL A 21 10.79 2.59 -12.49
N LYS A 22 10.22 3.80 -12.52
CA LYS A 22 10.38 4.77 -11.44
C LYS A 22 9.34 4.45 -10.38
N VAL A 23 9.76 4.30 -9.14
CA VAL A 23 8.88 3.94 -8.03
C VAL A 23 8.96 4.99 -6.94
N ALA A 24 7.82 5.60 -6.63
CA ALA A 24 7.66 6.39 -5.42
C ALA A 24 7.45 5.46 -4.23
N VAL A 25 8.48 5.29 -3.41
CA VAL A 25 8.42 4.43 -2.21
C VAL A 25 7.58 5.13 -1.14
N LEU A 26 6.62 4.43 -0.52
CA LEU A 26 5.72 4.95 0.52
C LEU A 26 6.43 5.11 1.88
N ALA A 27 7.56 5.82 1.87
CA ALA A 27 8.46 6.09 2.97
C ALA A 27 9.00 7.54 2.84
N PRO A 28 9.63 8.11 3.88
CA PRO A 28 10.21 9.46 3.82
C PRO A 28 11.52 9.49 3.03
N VAL A 29 11.44 9.15 1.74
CA VAL A 29 12.52 9.25 0.75
C VAL A 29 12.25 10.47 -0.12
N ALA A 30 13.28 11.29 -0.36
CA ALA A 30 13.15 12.56 -1.08
C ALA A 30 12.74 12.37 -2.55
N GLU A 31 13.25 11.34 -3.20
CA GLU A 31 13.12 11.13 -4.64
C GLU A 31 12.51 9.76 -4.98
N VAL A 32 12.00 9.64 -6.20
CA VAL A 32 11.64 8.34 -6.79
C VAL A 32 12.90 7.55 -7.09
N LEU A 33 12.80 6.22 -6.95
CA LEU A 33 13.94 5.33 -7.17
C LEU A 33 13.68 4.44 -8.39
N ASP A 34 14.73 4.18 -9.13
CA ASP A 34 14.69 3.35 -10.33
C ASP A 34 14.88 1.87 -9.96
N TYR A 35 14.00 1.04 -10.48
CA TYR A 35 14.04 -0.40 -10.30
C TYR A 35 13.88 -1.10 -11.63
N VAL A 36 14.43 -2.30 -11.70
CA VAL A 36 14.30 -3.13 -12.89
C VAL A 36 13.12 -4.08 -12.78
N VAL A 37 12.37 -4.23 -13.87
CA VAL A 37 11.26 -5.18 -13.93
C VAL A 37 11.81 -6.59 -14.17
N PRO A 38 11.53 -7.57 -13.29
CA PRO A 38 11.93 -8.94 -13.51
C PRO A 38 11.24 -9.55 -14.73
N ASP A 39 11.90 -10.52 -15.38
CA ASP A 39 11.30 -11.26 -16.49
C ASP A 39 9.98 -11.93 -16.07
N GLY A 40 8.96 -11.82 -16.92
CA GLY A 40 7.62 -12.35 -16.65
C GLY A 40 6.75 -11.48 -15.73
N MET A 41 7.23 -10.31 -15.29
CA MET A 41 6.42 -9.32 -14.57
C MET A 41 6.02 -8.18 -15.52
N THR A 42 4.73 -7.84 -15.54
CA THR A 42 4.21 -6.67 -16.24
C THR A 42 3.72 -5.66 -15.22
N LEU A 43 4.16 -4.42 -15.37
CA LEU A 43 3.79 -3.30 -14.51
C LEU A 43 3.27 -2.17 -15.39
N ASP A 44 2.35 -1.39 -14.83
CA ASP A 44 1.81 -0.18 -15.42
C ASP A 44 1.91 0.99 -14.43
N ILE A 45 1.79 2.22 -14.93
CA ILE A 45 1.74 3.42 -14.09
C ILE A 45 0.58 3.30 -13.10
N GLY A 46 0.86 3.55 -11.83
CA GLY A 46 -0.12 3.45 -10.74
C GLY A 46 -0.15 2.08 -10.06
N ASP A 47 0.52 1.07 -10.59
CA ASP A 47 0.62 -0.23 -9.93
C ASP A 47 1.31 -0.12 -8.57
N HIS A 48 0.79 -0.91 -7.62
CA HIS A 48 1.42 -1.09 -6.33
C HIS A 48 2.48 -2.19 -6.40
N VAL A 49 3.66 -1.89 -5.88
CA VAL A 49 4.80 -2.81 -5.91
C VAL A 49 5.49 -2.90 -4.55
N MET A 50 6.16 -4.01 -4.31
CA MET A 50 7.09 -4.20 -3.21
C MET A 50 8.50 -4.06 -3.77
N VAL A 51 9.30 -3.14 -3.21
CA VAL A 51 10.66 -2.88 -3.68
C VAL A 51 11.68 -2.96 -2.54
N PRO A 52 12.93 -3.38 -2.82
CA PRO A 52 13.97 -3.38 -1.81
C PRO A 52 14.44 -1.94 -1.51
N LEU A 53 14.44 -1.56 -0.24
CA LEU A 53 15.01 -0.33 0.28
C LEU A 53 15.96 -0.67 1.44
N ALA A 54 17.27 -0.49 1.23
CA ALA A 54 18.31 -0.95 2.14
C ALA A 54 18.11 -2.44 2.54
N HIS A 55 17.86 -2.72 3.83
CA HIS A 55 17.63 -4.06 4.38
C HIS A 55 16.15 -4.48 4.41
N HIS A 56 15.23 -3.58 4.06
CA HIS A 56 13.79 -3.80 4.14
C HIS A 56 13.17 -3.91 2.75
N LYS A 57 11.97 -4.49 2.70
CA LYS A 57 11.08 -4.40 1.54
C LYS A 57 9.97 -3.42 1.88
N VAL A 58 9.77 -2.44 1.02
CA VAL A 58 8.82 -1.35 1.26
C VAL A 58 7.87 -1.25 0.08
N ARG A 59 6.62 -0.89 0.37
CA ARG A 59 5.60 -0.65 -0.65
C ARG A 59 5.94 0.63 -1.42
N GLY A 60 5.70 0.62 -2.73
CA GLY A 60 5.79 1.78 -3.60
C GLY A 60 4.69 1.80 -4.65
N VAL A 61 4.65 2.87 -5.43
CA VAL A 61 3.77 3.05 -6.59
C VAL A 61 4.62 3.34 -7.82
N VAL A 62 4.35 2.67 -8.93
CA VAL A 62 5.01 2.93 -10.21
C VAL A 62 4.56 4.28 -10.74
N THR A 63 5.50 5.21 -10.96
CA THR A 63 5.22 6.56 -11.47
C THR A 63 5.56 6.74 -12.94
N ALA A 64 6.52 5.97 -13.45
CA ALA A 64 6.89 5.96 -14.86
C ALA A 64 7.49 4.62 -15.25
N LEU A 65 7.42 4.31 -16.55
CA LEU A 65 8.10 3.18 -17.18
C LEU A 65 9.00 3.71 -18.28
N GLU A 66 10.23 3.22 -18.30
CA GLU A 66 11.26 3.60 -19.25
C GLU A 66 11.94 2.34 -19.78
N VAL A 67 12.26 2.32 -21.07
CA VAL A 67 13.16 1.29 -21.62
C VAL A 67 14.57 1.77 -21.33
N ALA A 68 15.30 1.08 -20.46
CA ALA A 68 16.65 1.51 -20.13
C ALA A 68 17.60 1.16 -21.28
N GLY A 69 18.38 2.17 -21.72
CA GLY A 69 19.69 1.93 -22.32
C GLY A 69 20.68 1.42 -21.25
N SER A 70 21.92 1.10 -21.61
CA SER A 70 22.89 0.59 -20.62
C SER A 70 23.11 1.60 -19.48
N THR A 71 22.45 1.39 -18.35
CA THR A 71 22.75 2.16 -17.13
C THR A 71 24.09 1.66 -16.63
N GLY A 72 25.07 2.55 -16.43
CA GLY A 72 26.40 2.18 -15.89
C GLY A 72 26.38 1.60 -14.46
N PHE A 73 25.18 1.42 -13.88
CA PHE A 73 24.94 0.91 -12.54
C PHE A 73 23.91 -0.22 -12.59
N LYS A 74 24.11 -1.22 -11.72
CA LYS A 74 23.19 -2.36 -11.57
C LYS A 74 21.99 -1.95 -10.72
N LEU A 75 20.82 -1.81 -11.35
CA LEU A 75 19.55 -1.54 -10.66
C LEU A 75 19.07 -2.77 -9.89
N LYS A 76 18.39 -2.53 -8.77
CA LYS A 76 17.76 -3.61 -7.99
C LYS A 76 16.42 -4.00 -8.64
N PRO A 77 16.04 -5.30 -8.63
CA PRO A 77 14.76 -5.72 -9.17
C PRO A 77 13.59 -5.34 -8.28
N VAL A 78 12.43 -5.10 -8.89
CA VAL A 78 11.14 -5.08 -8.17
C VAL A 78 10.92 -6.45 -7.52
N ALA A 79 10.55 -6.46 -6.24
CA ALA A 79 10.45 -7.71 -5.48
C ALA A 79 9.12 -8.44 -5.72
N ALA A 80 8.02 -7.71 -5.89
CA ALA A 80 6.70 -8.26 -6.22
C ALA A 80 5.74 -7.14 -6.68
N LYS A 81 4.77 -7.49 -7.53
CA LYS A 81 3.54 -6.69 -7.73
C LYS A 81 2.57 -6.98 -6.59
N ILE A 82 1.94 -5.96 -6.04
CA ILE A 82 0.92 -6.08 -5.00
C ILE A 82 -0.45 -6.11 -5.67
N ASP A 83 -1.30 -7.05 -5.26
CA ASP A 83 -2.67 -7.20 -5.74
C ASP A 83 -3.61 -6.18 -5.08
N ASP A 84 -3.37 -4.90 -5.36
CA ASP A 84 -4.23 -3.78 -4.98
C ASP A 84 -4.67 -3.05 -6.26
N LEU A 85 -5.84 -2.40 -6.22
CA LEU A 85 -6.32 -1.60 -7.35
C LEU A 85 -5.28 -0.51 -7.70
N PRO A 86 -4.86 -0.38 -8.98
CA PRO A 86 -3.88 0.62 -9.37
C PRO A 86 -4.42 2.03 -9.17
N VAL A 87 -3.53 2.95 -8.83
CA VAL A 87 -3.83 4.38 -8.77
C VAL A 87 -4.06 4.88 -10.20
N SER A 88 -5.17 5.58 -10.46
CA SER A 88 -5.39 6.16 -11.78
C SER A 88 -4.27 7.13 -12.15
N LYS A 89 -3.85 7.14 -13.41
CA LYS A 89 -2.79 8.05 -13.90
C LYS A 89 -3.08 9.51 -13.56
N ALA A 90 -4.33 9.96 -13.76
CA ALA A 90 -4.75 11.32 -13.45
C ALA A 90 -4.63 11.66 -11.96
N SER A 91 -5.01 10.73 -11.07
CA SER A 91 -4.84 10.91 -9.62
C SER A 91 -3.35 10.97 -9.26
N LEU A 92 -2.53 10.09 -9.83
CA LEU A 92 -1.10 10.04 -9.54
C LEU A 92 -0.39 11.32 -9.98
N GLU A 93 -0.66 11.82 -11.18
CA GLU A 93 -0.12 13.08 -11.70
C GLU A 93 -0.48 14.26 -10.79
N PHE A 94 -1.77 14.36 -10.40
CA PHE A 94 -2.22 15.41 -9.49
C PHE A 94 -1.56 15.31 -8.11
N TRP A 95 -1.45 14.11 -7.54
CA TRP A 95 -0.82 13.90 -6.23
C TRP A 95 0.67 14.20 -6.25
N LEU A 96 1.39 13.84 -7.31
CA LEU A 96 2.81 14.15 -7.46
C LEU A 96 3.04 15.66 -7.65
N TRP A 97 2.19 16.33 -8.43
CA TRP A 97 2.20 17.80 -8.54
C TRP A 97 1.95 18.46 -7.17
N ALA A 98 0.93 18.00 -6.43
CA ALA A 98 0.58 18.54 -5.12
C ALA A 98 1.70 18.33 -4.11
N ALA A 99 2.35 17.16 -4.11
CA ALA A 99 3.49 16.87 -3.25
C ALA A 99 4.66 17.84 -3.51
N GLY A 100 4.95 18.13 -4.78
CA GLY A 100 5.96 19.13 -5.17
C GLY A 100 5.57 20.54 -4.71
N TRP A 101 4.31 20.92 -4.86
CA TRP A 101 3.80 22.21 -4.40
C TRP A 101 3.90 22.41 -2.88
N THR A 102 3.65 21.35 -2.11
CA THR A 102 3.73 21.40 -0.64
C THR A 102 5.10 21.04 -0.09
N LEU A 103 6.13 20.90 -0.96
CA LEU A 103 7.47 20.47 -0.59
C LEU A 103 7.47 19.20 0.28
N THR A 104 6.49 18.32 0.05
CA THR A 104 6.33 17.08 0.79
C THR A 104 6.97 15.95 0.01
N PRO A 105 7.77 15.07 0.64
CA PRO A 105 8.31 13.89 -0.04
C PRO A 105 7.19 13.09 -0.69
N GLN A 106 7.35 12.78 -1.98
CA GLN A 106 6.29 12.18 -2.80
C GLN A 106 5.75 10.89 -2.18
N GLY A 107 6.64 10.05 -1.64
CA GLY A 107 6.31 8.83 -0.92
C GLY A 107 5.38 9.03 0.28
N VAL A 108 5.63 10.07 1.07
CA VAL A 108 4.84 10.41 2.26
C VAL A 108 3.46 10.91 1.84
N PHE A 109 3.42 11.79 0.83
CA PHE A 109 2.17 12.36 0.32
C PHE A 109 1.26 11.26 -0.25
N LEU A 110 1.80 10.40 -1.12
CA LEU A 110 1.08 9.27 -1.71
C LEU A 110 0.57 8.29 -0.65
N ASN A 111 1.37 8.01 0.38
CA ASN A 111 0.95 7.13 1.46
C ASN A 111 -0.29 7.67 2.20
N GLY A 112 -0.35 8.99 2.42
CA GLY A 112 -1.51 9.67 2.98
C GLY A 112 -2.75 9.57 2.08
N CYS A 113 -2.61 9.87 0.78
CA CYS A 113 -3.70 9.76 -0.18
C CYS A 113 -4.27 8.33 -0.27
N ILE A 114 -3.40 7.34 -0.42
CA ILE A 114 -3.80 5.92 -0.48
C ILE A 114 -4.45 5.48 0.83
N GLY A 115 -3.91 5.92 1.97
CA GLY A 115 -4.48 5.66 3.29
C GLY A 115 -5.90 6.20 3.45
N ALA A 116 -6.15 7.42 2.95
CA ALA A 116 -7.47 8.07 3.01
C ALA A 116 -8.54 7.38 2.14
N LEU A 117 -8.13 6.66 1.09
CA LEU A 117 -9.04 5.88 0.24
C LEU A 117 -9.44 4.53 0.85
N LYS A 118 -8.73 4.05 1.87
CA LYS A 118 -9.05 2.76 2.51
C LYS A 118 -10.27 2.91 3.39
N THR A 119 -11.21 1.97 3.25
CA THR A 119 -12.34 1.86 4.17
C THR A 119 -11.81 1.61 5.58
N PRO A 120 -12.22 2.41 6.58
CA PRO A 120 -11.87 2.15 7.97
C PRO A 120 -12.33 0.74 8.33
N LYS A 121 -11.45 -0.05 8.96
CA LYS A 121 -11.88 -1.33 9.53
C LYS A 121 -12.98 -1.06 10.56
N ALA A 122 -14.05 -1.86 10.53
CA ALA A 122 -15.08 -1.78 11.55
C ALA A 122 -14.41 -1.90 12.93
N GLN A 123 -14.64 -0.90 13.79
CA GLN A 123 -14.14 -0.97 15.14
C GLN A 123 -14.83 -2.13 15.86
N VAL A 124 -14.05 -3.01 16.47
CA VAL A 124 -14.58 -4.07 17.33
C VAL A 124 -15.20 -3.36 18.54
N LYS A 125 -16.54 -3.37 18.61
CA LYS A 125 -17.27 -2.83 19.75
C LYS A 125 -17.54 -3.96 20.74
N GLN A 126 -17.22 -3.74 22.01
CA GLN A 126 -17.66 -4.63 23.07
C GLN A 126 -19.15 -4.40 23.32
N ALA A 127 -19.92 -5.49 23.27
CA ALA A 127 -21.34 -5.48 23.60
C ALA A 127 -21.62 -6.55 24.66
N TYR A 128 -22.63 -6.30 25.48
CA TYR A 128 -23.04 -7.15 26.57
C TYR A 128 -24.36 -7.83 26.22
N VAL A 129 -24.45 -9.12 26.53
CA VAL A 129 -25.66 -9.94 26.34
C VAL A 129 -25.95 -10.65 27.65
N LEU A 130 -27.24 -10.86 27.95
CA LEU A 130 -27.66 -11.63 29.11
C LEU A 130 -27.13 -13.07 29.03
N THR A 131 -26.46 -13.48 30.10
CA THR A 131 -25.96 -14.86 30.26
C THR A 131 -27.02 -15.82 30.81
N GLY A 132 -28.18 -15.30 31.24
CA GLY A 132 -29.23 -16.05 31.93
C GLY A 132 -29.00 -16.24 33.43
N ALA A 133 -27.82 -15.89 33.96
CA ALA A 133 -27.53 -15.94 35.38
C ALA A 133 -28.03 -14.68 36.10
N GLN A 134 -28.75 -14.89 37.22
CA GLN A 134 -29.23 -13.79 38.06
C GLN A 134 -28.17 -13.38 39.09
N PRO A 135 -28.00 -12.07 39.36
CA PRO A 135 -27.07 -11.61 40.39
C PRO A 135 -27.56 -12.00 41.79
N ALA A 136 -26.63 -12.32 42.70
CA ALA A 136 -26.93 -12.76 44.07
C ALA A 136 -27.80 -11.78 44.90
N LYS A 137 -27.82 -10.50 44.52
CA LYS A 137 -28.71 -9.48 45.09
C LYS A 137 -29.36 -8.68 43.98
N LEU A 138 -30.68 -8.80 43.84
CA LEU A 138 -31.48 -7.98 42.95
C LEU A 138 -31.74 -6.61 43.59
N THR A 139 -31.40 -5.56 42.84
CA THR A 139 -31.75 -4.18 43.16
C THR A 139 -32.53 -3.60 41.99
N LYS A 140 -33.37 -2.60 42.23
CA LYS A 140 -34.14 -1.92 41.16
C LYS A 140 -33.26 -1.39 40.02
N ALA A 141 -31.98 -1.09 40.29
CA ALA A 141 -31.02 -0.68 39.26
C ALA A 141 -30.59 -1.88 38.38
N ARG A 142 -30.30 -3.04 38.99
CA ARG A 142 -29.91 -4.26 38.26
C ARG A 142 -31.07 -4.85 37.45
N GLU A 143 -32.30 -4.76 37.97
CA GLU A 143 -33.52 -5.16 37.25
C GLU A 143 -33.67 -4.37 35.95
N ARG A 144 -33.60 -3.04 36.02
CA ARG A 144 -33.67 -2.15 34.85
C ARG A 144 -32.59 -2.47 33.81
N VAL A 145 -31.37 -2.73 34.26
CA VAL A 145 -30.28 -3.12 33.34
C VAL A 145 -30.59 -4.43 32.62
N MET A 146 -31.07 -5.44 33.33
CA MET A 146 -31.39 -6.73 32.71
C MET A 146 -32.59 -6.64 31.76
N GLU A 147 -33.58 -5.81 32.08
CA GLU A 147 -34.74 -5.58 31.20
C GLU A 147 -34.34 -4.92 29.87
N GLN A 148 -33.31 -4.06 29.87
CA GLN A 148 -32.82 -3.42 28.65
C GLN A 148 -31.81 -4.27 27.86
N ALA A 149 -31.22 -5.30 28.49
CA ALA A 149 -30.18 -6.15 27.91
C ALA A 149 -30.72 -7.26 26.98
N VAL A 150 -31.89 -7.07 26.36
CA VAL A 150 -32.53 -8.04 25.43
C VAL A 150 -31.76 -8.14 24.11
N VAL A 151 -31.08 -7.06 23.73
CA VAL A 151 -30.19 -6.98 22.56
C VAL A 151 -28.78 -6.66 23.00
N SER A 152 -27.79 -7.02 22.18
CA SER A 152 -26.38 -6.72 22.46
C SER A 152 -26.15 -5.21 22.41
N LEU A 153 -25.89 -4.60 23.56
CA LEU A 153 -25.65 -3.15 23.70
C LEU A 153 -24.26 -2.89 24.27
N SER A 154 -23.69 -1.71 23.95
CA SER A 154 -22.49 -1.25 24.63
C SER A 154 -22.79 -0.93 26.11
N LEU A 155 -21.75 -0.86 26.95
CA LEU A 155 -21.93 -0.52 28.37
C LEU A 155 -22.62 0.86 28.55
N THR A 156 -22.25 1.83 27.70
CA THR A 156 -22.81 3.18 27.73
C THR A 156 -24.28 3.19 27.32
N ASP A 157 -24.62 2.49 26.24
CA ASP A 157 -26.02 2.44 25.77
C ASP A 157 -26.91 1.70 26.79
N LEU A 158 -26.38 0.65 27.40
CA LEU A 158 -27.06 -0.15 28.41
C LEU A 158 -27.28 0.63 29.71
N SER A 159 -26.28 1.38 30.17
CA SER A 159 -26.43 2.24 31.36
C SER A 159 -27.43 3.38 31.10
N GLN A 160 -27.37 4.00 29.92
CA GLN A 160 -28.29 5.05 29.50
C GLN A 160 -29.73 4.54 29.37
N ALA A 161 -29.94 3.40 28.70
CA ALA A 161 -31.27 2.80 28.55
C ALA A 161 -31.87 2.40 29.90
N ALA A 162 -31.05 1.90 30.82
CA ALA A 162 -31.48 1.52 32.15
C ALA A 162 -31.62 2.71 33.13
N GLY A 163 -31.14 3.90 32.77
CA GLY A 163 -31.12 5.08 33.64
C GLY A 163 -30.26 4.86 34.88
N VAL A 164 -29.07 4.29 34.69
CA VAL A 164 -28.06 4.02 35.74
C VAL A 164 -26.70 4.57 35.30
N SER A 165 -25.78 4.74 36.25
CA SER A 165 -24.39 5.15 36.01
C SER A 165 -23.41 4.10 36.49
#